data_AF-F2UQ84-F1
#
_entry.id   AF-F2UQ84-F1
#
_cell.length_a   1.000
_cell.length_b   1.000
_cell.length_c   1.000
_cell.angle_alpha   90.00
_cell.angle_beta   90.00
_cell.angle_gamma   90.00
#
_symmetry.space_group_name_H-M   'P 1'
#
loop_
_entity.id
_entity.type
_entity.pdbx_description
1 polymer ?
#
loop_
_entity_poly.entity_id
_entity_poly.type
_entity_poly.pdbx_seq_one_letter_code
_entity_poly.pdbx_strand_id
1 'polypeptide(L)'
;MIPFSGHNMCVQALMLGLALLLVFNSMVLATGDAKRRNNATIYTDKDGQMVLEDSSTRVVLKDLFLDVQMLGALNASVTALQRENADLRAETSQLREANDQLQDRLTIVEETQTASAAFTRVQAITDPGTYRVTLAISSNSDLPTSAPVYIEVGGAGGGGGGGSGCVSNGQDGGMTSLTPSSTWLSATGGGGGNSAYSITKAGGALHGKGTVGPIRLVGSGGDGGGGAVRDSFKAVEGGNGGYAAGVFQVDASTPITAEAIVGTGGAGASGGSECPLTPGRDGSDGFIIFHYPEGMDITITETF
;
A
#
# COMPACT_ATOMS: atom_id res chain seq x y z
N MET A 1 27.64 28.36 -17.52
CA MET A 1 28.63 29.25 -16.86
C MET A 1 29.31 28.42 -15.77
N ILE A 2 30.59 28.10 -15.95
CA ILE A 2 31.38 27.30 -15.00
C ILE A 2 32.04 28.30 -14.03
N PRO A 3 31.72 28.30 -12.72
CA PRO A 3 32.49 29.11 -11.78
C PRO A 3 33.80 28.39 -11.50
N PHE A 4 34.91 29.01 -11.91
CA PHE A 4 36.26 28.54 -11.63
C PHE A 4 36.56 28.63 -10.13
N SER A 5 37.15 27.54 -9.64
CA SER A 5 37.63 27.27 -8.29
C SER A 5 38.58 28.36 -7.76
N GLY A 6 38.10 29.17 -6.80
CA GLY A 6 38.93 30.03 -5.95
C GLY A 6 39.81 29.27 -4.96
N HIS A 7 39.62 27.95 -4.81
CA HIS A 7 40.38 27.13 -3.85
C HIS A 7 41.69 26.58 -4.44
N ASN A 8 41.76 26.33 -5.75
CA ASN A 8 43.01 25.94 -6.41
C ASN A 8 44.04 27.08 -6.43
N MET A 9 43.60 28.33 -6.46
CA MET A 9 44.49 29.49 -6.43
C MET A 9 45.19 29.67 -5.09
N CYS A 10 44.52 29.34 -3.97
CA CYS A 10 45.10 29.52 -2.64
C CYS A 10 46.20 28.48 -2.34
N VAL A 11 46.00 27.23 -2.78
CA VAL A 11 47.00 26.16 -2.61
C VAL A 11 48.18 26.37 -3.56
N GLN A 12 47.94 26.80 -4.80
CA GLN A 12 49.02 27.16 -5.73
C GLN A 12 49.81 28.38 -5.25
N ALA A 13 49.15 29.39 -4.66
CA ALA A 13 49.84 30.55 -4.08
C ALA A 13 50.70 30.17 -2.86
N LEU A 14 50.24 29.23 -2.03
CA LEU A 14 51.01 28.74 -0.88
C LEU A 14 52.23 27.92 -1.33
N MET A 15 52.07 27.04 -2.33
CA MET A 15 53.17 26.25 -2.88
C MET A 15 54.18 27.11 -3.64
N LEU A 16 53.72 28.14 -4.37
CA LEU A 16 54.58 29.13 -5.01
C LEU A 16 55.32 29.97 -3.96
N GLY A 17 54.65 30.35 -2.86
CA GLY A 17 55.26 31.03 -1.72
C GLY A 17 56.35 30.21 -1.04
N LEU A 18 56.12 28.90 -0.85
CA LEU A 18 57.11 27.99 -0.26
C LEU A 18 58.30 27.73 -1.19
N ALA A 19 58.04 27.59 -2.49
CA ALA A 19 59.08 27.47 -3.51
C ALA A 19 59.91 28.77 -3.63
N LEU A 20 59.26 29.94 -3.57
CA LEU A 20 59.94 31.24 -3.52
C LEU A 20 60.77 31.40 -2.25
N LEU A 21 60.31 30.89 -1.10
CA LEU A 21 61.09 30.91 0.14
C LEU A 21 62.35 30.05 0.07
N LEU A 22 62.26 28.87 -0.58
CA LEU A 22 63.40 27.99 -0.84
C LEU A 22 64.38 28.61 -1.84
N VAL A 23 63.88 29.27 -2.89
CA VAL A 23 64.71 29.98 -3.87
C VAL A 23 65.34 31.25 -3.27
N PHE A 24 64.64 31.99 -2.41
CA PHE A 24 65.21 33.16 -1.70
C PHE A 24 66.32 32.75 -0.73
N ASN A 25 66.14 31.65 0.03
CA ASN A 25 67.23 31.09 0.85
C ASN A 25 68.44 30.64 0.01
N SER A 26 68.19 30.18 -1.22
CA SER A 26 69.25 29.79 -2.16
C SER A 26 69.95 30.99 -2.81
N MET A 27 69.23 32.07 -3.09
CA MET A 27 69.76 33.28 -3.75
C MET A 27 70.47 34.23 -2.78
N VAL A 28 70.03 34.32 -1.51
CA VAL A 28 70.75 35.10 -0.47
C VAL A 28 72.14 34.50 -0.18
N LEU A 29 72.40 33.26 -0.58
CA LEU A 29 73.72 32.62 -0.50
C LEU A 29 74.72 33.06 -1.58
N ALA A 30 74.28 33.75 -2.64
CA ALA A 30 75.10 33.94 -3.85
C ALA A 30 75.74 35.34 -4.01
N THR A 31 75.40 36.33 -3.17
CA THR A 31 75.99 37.69 -3.31
C THR A 31 76.51 38.23 -1.98
N GLY A 32 77.79 37.92 -1.71
CA GLY A 32 78.73 38.79 -1.01
C GLY A 32 78.58 38.96 0.50
N ASP A 33 79.13 38.03 1.30
CA ASP A 33 80.33 38.28 2.11
C ASP A 33 80.75 37.01 2.85
N ALA A 34 82.00 36.60 2.67
CA ALA A 34 82.58 35.41 3.26
C ALA A 34 82.89 35.61 4.75
N LYS A 35 81.94 35.40 5.67
CA LYS A 35 82.21 34.98 7.07
C LYS A 35 80.98 34.68 7.96
N ARG A 36 79.96 34.01 7.45
CA ARG A 36 79.14 33.14 8.30
C ARG A 36 78.93 31.84 7.56
N ARG A 37 79.84 30.89 7.77
CA ARG A 37 79.55 29.49 7.46
C ARG A 37 78.28 29.16 8.23
N ASN A 38 77.23 28.82 7.51
CA ASN A 38 76.00 28.28 8.09
C ASN A 38 76.44 27.00 8.81
N ASN A 39 76.66 27.07 10.12
CA ASN A 39 77.23 25.98 10.92
C ASN A 39 76.12 25.02 11.35
N ALA A 40 75.18 24.72 10.43
CA ALA A 40 74.21 23.69 10.64
C ALA A 40 74.95 22.35 10.65
N THR A 41 75.09 21.73 11.82
CA THR A 41 75.75 20.43 11.97
C THR A 41 74.72 19.37 12.30
N ILE A 42 74.82 18.23 11.62
CA ILE A 42 74.06 17.04 11.97
C ILE A 42 75.01 16.14 12.77
N TYR A 43 74.62 15.81 13.99
CA TYR A 43 75.40 14.91 14.84
C TYR A 43 74.47 14.03 15.68
N THR A 44 75.02 12.96 16.22
CA THR A 44 74.34 12.12 17.20
C THR A 44 74.68 12.64 18.59
N ASP A 45 73.66 13.00 19.37
CA ASP A 45 73.88 13.48 20.73
C ASP A 45 74.25 12.34 21.70
N LYS A 46 74.57 12.71 22.94
CA LYS A 46 74.94 11.78 24.01
C LYS A 46 73.86 10.73 24.34
N ASP A 47 72.62 10.99 23.95
CA ASP A 47 71.46 10.10 24.15
C ASP A 47 71.18 9.24 22.90
N GLY A 48 72.04 9.32 21.88
CA GLY A 48 71.96 8.54 20.65
C GLY A 48 71.02 9.13 19.59
N GLN A 49 70.52 10.36 19.78
CA GLN A 49 69.56 10.99 18.87
C GLN A 49 70.24 11.81 17.79
N MET A 50 69.75 11.72 16.55
CA MET A 50 70.25 12.54 15.46
C MET A 50 69.62 13.94 15.56
N VAL A 51 70.47 14.96 15.66
CA VAL A 51 70.10 16.34 15.89
C VAL A 51 70.66 17.21 14.77
N LEU A 52 69.83 18.08 14.22
CA LEU A 52 70.23 19.19 13.36
C LEU A 52 70.30 20.45 14.24
N GLU A 53 71.49 21.00 14.43
CA GLU A 53 71.68 22.21 15.23
C GLU A 53 72.31 23.31 14.38
N ASP A 54 71.71 24.49 14.39
CA ASP A 54 72.27 25.74 13.89
C ASP A 54 72.45 26.72 15.06
N SER A 55 73.16 27.82 14.81
CA SER A 55 73.51 28.91 15.73
C SER A 55 72.37 29.51 16.57
N SER A 56 71.11 29.20 16.27
CA SER A 56 69.93 29.70 17.01
C SER A 56 68.89 28.63 17.36
N THR A 57 69.01 27.40 16.86
CA THR A 57 67.97 26.36 16.99
C THR A 57 68.55 24.96 16.95
N ARG A 58 68.02 24.09 17.82
CA ARG A 58 68.32 22.65 17.89
C ARG A 58 67.04 21.87 17.58
N VAL A 59 67.05 21.05 16.53
CA VAL A 59 65.90 20.24 16.11
C VAL A 59 66.28 18.77 16.12
N VAL A 60 65.52 17.96 16.85
CA VAL A 60 65.66 16.51 16.81
C VAL A 60 65.01 16.00 15.52
N LEU A 61 65.78 15.32 14.67
CA LEU A 61 65.29 14.86 13.35
C LEU A 61 64.14 13.85 13.46
N LYS A 62 64.08 13.10 14.56
CA LYS A 62 62.98 12.18 14.86
C LYS A 62 61.65 12.92 15.03
N ASP A 63 61.66 14.06 15.72
CA ASP A 63 60.47 14.86 15.97
C ASP A 63 60.01 15.54 14.67
N LEU A 64 60.96 16.04 13.88
CA LEU A 64 60.67 16.57 12.54
C LEU A 64 60.05 15.49 11.62
N PHE A 65 60.53 14.26 11.68
CA PHE A 65 59.98 13.15 10.90
C PHE A 65 58.56 12.76 11.36
N LEU A 66 58.31 12.75 12.67
CA LEU A 66 56.99 12.55 13.26
C LEU A 66 56.00 13.65 12.81
N ASP A 67 56.41 14.91 12.83
CA ASP A 67 55.59 16.04 12.40
C ASP A 67 55.23 15.93 10.92
N VAL A 68 56.20 15.59 10.05
CA VAL A 68 55.96 15.39 8.62
C VAL A 68 55.00 14.22 8.36
N GLN A 69 55.11 13.13 9.12
CA GLN A 69 54.15 12.02 9.04
C GLN A 69 52.75 12.44 9.49
N MET A 70 52.64 13.22 10.56
CA MET A 70 51.37 13.69 11.09
C MET A 70 50.69 14.67 10.11
N LEU A 71 51.46 15.56 9.46
CA LEU A 71 50.99 16.41 8.37
C LEU A 71 50.50 15.59 7.16
N GLY A 72 51.21 14.52 6.81
CA GLY A 72 50.79 13.59 5.76
C GLY A 72 49.45 12.92 6.08
N ALA A 73 49.28 12.42 7.30
CA ALA A 73 48.04 11.81 7.76
C ALA A 73 46.87 12.82 7.83
N LEU A 74 47.15 14.06 8.26
CA LEU A 74 46.16 15.13 8.28
C LEU A 74 45.71 15.49 6.86
N ASN A 75 46.64 15.62 5.91
CA ASN A 75 46.30 15.92 4.52
C ASN A 75 45.44 14.81 3.88
N ALA A 76 45.75 13.55 4.18
CA ALA A 76 44.92 12.42 3.76
C ALA A 76 43.50 12.49 4.36
N SER A 77 43.38 12.85 5.63
CA SER A 77 42.09 13.00 6.32
C SER A 77 41.26 14.15 5.75
N VAL A 78 41.88 15.30 5.48
CA VAL A 78 41.23 16.45 4.84
C VAL A 78 40.74 16.08 3.43
N THR A 79 41.56 15.36 2.67
CA THR A 79 41.18 14.92 1.31
C THR A 79 39.99 13.95 1.36
N ALA A 80 39.95 13.04 2.34
CA ALA A 80 38.82 12.14 2.54
C ALA A 80 37.53 12.90 2.90
N LEU A 81 37.61 13.85 3.85
CA LEU A 81 36.47 14.69 4.24
C LEU A 81 35.97 15.58 3.11
N GLN A 82 36.86 16.04 2.23
CA GLN A 82 36.47 16.82 1.05
C GLN A 82 35.72 15.95 0.02
N ARG A 83 36.15 14.69 -0.17
CA ARG A 83 35.42 13.74 -1.01
C ARG A 83 34.04 13.43 -0.42
N GLU A 84 33.97 13.13 0.87
CA GLU A 84 32.70 12.84 1.55
C GLU A 84 31.73 14.03 1.49
N ASN A 85 32.22 15.27 1.66
CA ASN A 85 31.39 16.46 1.48
C ASN A 85 30.90 16.65 0.04
N ALA A 86 31.69 16.27 -0.97
CA ALA A 86 31.25 16.32 -2.36
C ALA A 86 30.15 15.29 -2.62
N ASP A 87 30.32 14.07 -2.11
CA ASP A 87 29.35 12.97 -2.24
C ASP A 87 28.03 13.33 -1.55
N LEU A 88 28.07 13.83 -0.30
CA LEU A 88 26.87 14.27 0.43
C LEU A 88 26.13 15.41 -0.27
N ARG A 89 26.86 16.33 -0.92
CA ARG A 89 26.24 17.42 -1.69
C ARG A 89 25.54 16.89 -2.94
N ALA A 90 26.11 15.89 -3.61
CA ALA A 90 25.49 15.24 -4.75
C ALA A 90 24.21 14.51 -4.33
N GLU A 91 24.25 13.77 -3.22
CA GLU A 91 23.08 13.06 -2.67
C GLU A 91 21.97 14.04 -2.26
N THR A 92 22.31 15.15 -1.60
CA THR A 92 21.34 16.18 -1.22
C THR A 92 20.66 16.80 -2.45
N SER A 93 21.39 16.95 -3.57
CA SER A 93 20.81 17.43 -4.83
C SER A 93 19.82 16.43 -5.42
N GLN A 94 20.18 15.14 -5.45
CA GLN A 94 19.31 14.08 -5.97
C GLN A 94 18.03 13.94 -5.14
N LEU A 95 18.14 14.01 -3.80
CA LEU A 95 16.98 13.95 -2.91
C LEU A 95 16.04 15.14 -3.10
N ARG A 96 16.56 16.34 -3.36
CA ARG A 96 15.72 17.51 -3.67
C ARG A 96 14.98 17.33 -4.99
N GLU A 97 15.66 16.90 -6.04
CA GLU A 97 15.03 16.63 -7.34
C GLU A 97 13.92 15.56 -7.24
N ALA A 98 14.17 14.49 -6.47
CA ALA A 98 13.15 13.45 -6.24
C ALA A 98 11.94 14.00 -5.43
N ASN A 99 12.17 14.90 -4.50
CA ASN A 99 11.11 15.52 -3.70
C ASN A 99 10.26 16.48 -4.55
N ASP A 100 10.90 17.29 -5.40
CA ASP A 100 10.23 18.16 -6.36
C ASP A 100 9.35 17.34 -7.32
N GLN A 101 9.87 16.23 -7.86
CA GLN A 101 9.10 15.30 -8.70
C GLN A 101 7.90 14.68 -7.97
N LEU A 102 8.05 14.36 -6.68
CA LEU A 102 6.95 13.83 -5.87
C LEU A 102 5.88 14.89 -5.60
N GLN A 103 6.27 16.14 -5.34
CA GLN A 103 5.35 17.26 -5.17
C GLN A 103 4.58 17.57 -6.47
N ASP A 104 5.24 17.53 -7.63
CA ASP A 104 4.58 17.69 -8.92
C ASP A 104 3.55 16.57 -9.16
N ARG A 105 3.91 15.31 -8.85
CA ARG A 105 2.96 14.19 -8.96
C ARG A 105 1.80 14.33 -7.97
N LEU A 106 2.03 14.81 -6.76
CA LEU A 106 0.98 15.03 -5.77
C LEU A 106 0.00 16.10 -6.24
N THR A 107 0.52 17.21 -6.78
CA THR A 107 -0.28 18.31 -7.33
C THR A 107 -1.14 17.84 -8.49
N ILE A 108 -0.59 17.04 -9.40
CA ILE A 108 -1.37 16.44 -10.49
C ILE A 108 -2.47 15.54 -9.91
N VAL A 109 -2.16 14.67 -8.93
CA VAL A 109 -3.17 13.79 -8.33
C VAL A 109 -4.28 14.60 -7.64
N GLU A 110 -3.95 15.67 -6.92
CA GLU A 110 -4.91 16.55 -6.24
C GLU A 110 -5.78 17.34 -7.23
N GLU A 111 -5.19 17.88 -8.29
CA GLU A 111 -5.93 18.53 -9.39
C GLU A 111 -6.80 17.53 -10.17
N THR A 112 -6.42 16.24 -10.22
CA THR A 112 -7.27 15.20 -10.83
C THR A 112 -8.27 14.56 -9.85
N GLN A 113 -8.16 14.79 -8.54
CA GLN A 113 -9.01 14.20 -7.48
C GLN A 113 -10.05 15.17 -6.88
N THR A 114 -10.28 16.34 -7.48
CA THR A 114 -11.26 17.32 -6.96
C THR A 114 -12.66 17.16 -7.55
N ALA A 115 -13.18 15.94 -7.48
CA ALA A 115 -14.60 15.71 -7.30
C ALA A 115 -14.76 14.40 -6.52
N SER A 116 -14.73 14.51 -5.18
CA SER A 116 -15.25 13.45 -4.32
C SER A 116 -16.73 13.31 -4.64
N ALA A 117 -17.05 12.42 -5.58
CA ALA A 117 -18.42 12.15 -5.96
C ALA A 117 -19.06 11.38 -4.80
N ALA A 118 -19.80 12.09 -3.96
CA ALA A 118 -20.53 11.48 -2.86
C ALA A 118 -21.58 10.51 -3.42
N PHE A 119 -21.74 9.35 -2.79
CA PHE A 119 -22.79 8.39 -3.15
C PHE A 119 -24.17 8.93 -2.72
N THR A 120 -24.79 9.74 -3.58
CA THR A 120 -26.07 10.39 -3.30
C THR A 120 -27.28 9.60 -3.80
N ARG A 121 -27.08 8.58 -4.65
CA ARG A 121 -28.14 7.74 -5.21
C ARG A 121 -27.96 6.29 -4.81
N VAL A 122 -29.09 5.61 -4.63
CA VAL A 122 -29.16 4.18 -4.29
C VAL A 122 -30.20 3.50 -5.17
N GLN A 123 -29.85 2.35 -5.73
CA GLN A 123 -30.80 1.45 -6.40
C GLN A 123 -30.52 0.01 -5.99
N ALA A 124 -31.57 -0.80 -5.85
CA ALA A 124 -31.45 -2.18 -5.42
C ALA A 124 -32.24 -3.13 -6.32
N ILE A 125 -31.74 -4.36 -6.43
CA ILE A 125 -32.44 -5.52 -6.97
C ILE A 125 -32.62 -6.50 -5.82
N THR A 126 -33.86 -6.75 -5.43
CA THR A 126 -34.21 -7.61 -4.29
C THR A 126 -35.05 -8.81 -4.69
N ASP A 127 -35.65 -8.77 -5.87
CA ASP A 127 -36.45 -9.87 -6.38
C ASP A 127 -35.53 -10.91 -7.04
N PRO A 128 -35.75 -12.22 -6.83
CA PRO A 128 -34.99 -13.26 -7.50
C PRO A 128 -35.18 -13.23 -9.01
N GLY A 129 -34.09 -13.42 -9.75
CA GLY A 129 -34.14 -13.41 -11.20
C GLY A 129 -32.79 -13.10 -11.82
N THR A 130 -32.78 -13.06 -13.15
CA THR A 130 -31.60 -12.65 -13.91
C THR A 130 -31.85 -11.29 -14.55
N TYR A 131 -30.94 -10.35 -14.30
CA TYR A 131 -31.03 -8.97 -14.75
C TYR A 131 -29.80 -8.59 -15.56
N ARG A 132 -30.00 -7.71 -16.54
CA ARG A 132 -28.94 -6.96 -17.18
C ARG A 132 -28.85 -5.59 -16.52
N VAL A 133 -27.68 -5.26 -15.99
CA VAL A 133 -27.38 -3.97 -15.37
C VAL A 133 -26.39 -3.21 -16.26
N THR A 134 -26.73 -1.99 -16.62
CA THR A 134 -25.83 -1.08 -17.33
C THR A 134 -25.51 0.11 -16.42
N LEU A 135 -24.22 0.36 -16.19
CA LEU A 135 -23.69 1.50 -15.44
C LEU A 135 -22.96 2.43 -16.41
N ALA A 136 -23.34 3.71 -16.42
CA ALA A 136 -22.70 4.71 -17.26
C ALA A 136 -22.65 6.07 -16.55
N ILE A 137 -21.65 6.89 -16.89
CA ILE A 137 -21.66 8.31 -16.55
C ILE A 137 -22.56 9.03 -17.56
N SER A 138 -23.51 9.82 -17.09
CA SER A 138 -24.41 10.58 -17.95
C SER A 138 -23.62 11.58 -18.78
N SER A 139 -23.96 11.73 -20.06
CA SER A 139 -23.25 12.62 -20.99
C SER A 139 -23.29 14.10 -20.59
N ASN A 140 -24.22 14.48 -19.71
CA ASN A 140 -24.42 15.85 -19.23
C ASN A 140 -24.05 16.01 -17.75
N SER A 141 -23.26 15.09 -17.18
CA SER A 141 -22.85 15.18 -15.78
C SER A 141 -21.61 16.05 -15.60
N ASP A 142 -21.51 16.70 -14.44
CA ASP A 142 -20.30 17.38 -13.97
C ASP A 142 -19.31 16.40 -13.31
N LEU A 143 -19.53 15.08 -13.50
CA LEU A 143 -18.64 14.07 -12.94
C LEU A 143 -17.31 14.04 -13.71
N PRO A 144 -16.21 13.69 -13.02
CA PRO A 144 -14.95 13.41 -13.67
C PRO A 144 -15.08 12.26 -14.67
N THR A 145 -14.07 12.11 -15.54
CA THR A 145 -14.03 11.08 -16.59
C THR A 145 -14.16 9.64 -16.08
N SER A 146 -13.98 9.42 -14.78
CA SER A 146 -14.27 8.19 -14.07
C SER A 146 -14.98 8.50 -12.75
N ALA A 147 -15.94 7.66 -12.37
CA ALA A 147 -16.72 7.84 -11.16
C ALA A 147 -16.82 6.53 -10.36
N PRO A 148 -16.73 6.60 -9.02
CA PRO A 148 -16.85 5.41 -8.19
C PRO A 148 -18.31 4.97 -8.08
N VAL A 149 -18.52 3.67 -8.00
CA VAL A 149 -19.78 3.02 -7.61
C VAL A 149 -19.46 2.03 -6.50
N TYR A 150 -20.12 2.16 -5.36
CA TYR A 150 -20.07 1.17 -4.30
C TYR A 150 -21.21 0.16 -4.48
N ILE A 151 -20.88 -1.13 -4.46
CA ILE A 151 -21.83 -2.19 -4.74
C ILE A 151 -21.80 -3.18 -3.59
N GLU A 152 -22.99 -3.61 -3.15
CA GLU A 152 -23.20 -4.64 -2.15
C GLU A 152 -23.97 -5.82 -2.76
N VAL A 153 -23.58 -7.04 -2.39
CA VAL A 153 -24.21 -8.28 -2.82
C VAL A 153 -24.45 -9.17 -1.61
N GLY A 154 -25.72 -9.53 -1.39
CA GLY A 154 -26.16 -10.50 -0.39
C GLY A 154 -26.66 -11.78 -1.02
N GLY A 155 -26.18 -12.92 -0.53
CA GLY A 155 -26.69 -14.23 -0.91
C GLY A 155 -28.07 -14.51 -0.28
N ALA A 156 -28.84 -15.41 -0.87
CA ALA A 156 -30.14 -15.79 -0.31
C ALA A 156 -30.00 -16.64 0.96
N GLY A 157 -30.94 -16.52 1.89
CA GLY A 157 -31.02 -17.37 3.07
C GLY A 157 -31.47 -18.79 2.73
N GLY A 158 -31.00 -19.78 3.49
CA GLY A 158 -31.54 -21.13 3.45
C GLY A 158 -32.89 -21.23 4.18
N GLY A 159 -33.74 -22.15 3.76
CA GLY A 159 -35.01 -22.43 4.41
C GLY A 159 -34.84 -23.13 5.75
N GLY A 160 -35.68 -22.81 6.72
CA GLY A 160 -35.71 -23.45 8.02
C GLY A 160 -36.14 -24.92 7.96
N GLY A 161 -35.64 -25.72 8.89
CA GLY A 161 -36.10 -27.07 9.13
C GLY A 161 -37.52 -27.10 9.71
N GLY A 162 -38.14 -28.27 9.67
CA GLY A 162 -39.50 -28.50 10.19
C GLY A 162 -39.49 -29.20 11.54
N GLY A 163 -40.57 -29.02 12.31
CA GLY A 163 -40.79 -29.73 13.57
C GLY A 163 -40.96 -31.25 13.40
N SER A 164 -41.26 -31.94 14.50
CA SER A 164 -41.57 -33.38 14.48
C SER A 164 -42.72 -33.69 13.50
N GLY A 165 -42.52 -34.69 12.63
CA GLY A 165 -43.51 -35.11 11.64
C GLY A 165 -43.35 -34.48 10.25
N CYS A 166 -42.43 -33.55 10.07
CA CYS A 166 -42.07 -33.01 8.75
C CYS A 166 -41.01 -33.92 8.10
N VAL A 167 -41.29 -34.40 6.88
CA VAL A 167 -40.46 -35.42 6.20
C VAL A 167 -39.36 -34.85 5.31
N SER A 168 -39.33 -33.52 5.12
CA SER A 168 -38.31 -32.83 4.34
C SER A 168 -37.44 -31.92 5.20
N ASN A 169 -36.23 -31.63 4.74
CA ASN A 169 -35.38 -30.57 5.26
C ASN A 169 -35.69 -29.25 4.54
N GLY A 170 -35.28 -28.13 5.11
CA GLY A 170 -35.21 -26.86 4.39
C GLY A 170 -34.20 -26.94 3.25
N GLN A 171 -34.43 -26.15 2.20
CA GLN A 171 -33.56 -26.07 1.03
C GLN A 171 -32.48 -25.01 1.22
N ASP A 172 -31.35 -25.18 0.55
CA ASP A 172 -30.30 -24.17 0.48
C ASP A 172 -30.79 -22.94 -0.31
N GLY A 173 -30.35 -21.75 0.09
CA GLY A 173 -30.57 -20.52 -0.67
C GLY A 173 -29.70 -20.43 -1.92
N GLY A 174 -30.17 -19.69 -2.92
CA GLY A 174 -29.44 -19.40 -4.14
C GLY A 174 -28.23 -18.47 -3.91
N MET A 175 -27.23 -18.61 -4.79
CA MET A 175 -26.12 -17.66 -4.90
C MET A 175 -26.58 -16.37 -5.58
N THR A 176 -26.06 -15.23 -5.13
CA THR A 176 -26.22 -13.94 -5.78
C THR A 176 -24.88 -13.51 -6.38
N SER A 177 -24.88 -12.95 -7.58
CA SER A 177 -23.65 -12.48 -8.25
C SER A 177 -23.86 -11.34 -9.21
N LEU A 178 -22.80 -10.55 -9.42
CA LEU A 178 -22.69 -9.51 -10.45
C LEU A 178 -21.45 -9.75 -11.33
N THR A 179 -21.63 -9.85 -12.65
CA THR A 179 -20.63 -10.34 -13.62
C THR A 179 -20.63 -9.50 -14.92
N PRO A 180 -19.71 -8.54 -15.10
CA PRO A 180 -19.55 -7.83 -16.39
C PRO A 180 -18.59 -8.49 -17.40
N SER A 181 -18.06 -9.67 -17.10
CA SER A 181 -17.33 -10.61 -18.01
C SER A 181 -16.57 -11.66 -17.20
N SER A 182 -16.12 -11.27 -16.00
CA SER A 182 -15.71 -12.12 -14.89
C SER A 182 -16.45 -11.66 -13.63
N THR A 183 -16.60 -12.52 -12.63
CA THR A 183 -17.36 -12.19 -11.41
C THR A 183 -16.74 -11.02 -10.66
N TRP A 184 -17.47 -9.92 -10.52
CA TRP A 184 -17.06 -8.74 -9.74
C TRP A 184 -17.36 -8.94 -8.26
N LEU A 185 -18.57 -9.38 -7.96
CA LEU A 185 -19.02 -9.70 -6.62
C LEU A 185 -19.87 -10.96 -6.66
N SER A 186 -19.72 -11.81 -5.64
CA SER A 186 -20.60 -12.95 -5.45
C SER A 186 -20.68 -13.33 -3.98
N ALA A 187 -21.88 -13.70 -3.56
CA ALA A 187 -22.19 -14.19 -2.23
C ALA A 187 -22.95 -15.52 -2.36
N THR A 188 -22.47 -16.55 -1.68
CA THR A 188 -23.18 -17.84 -1.67
C THR A 188 -24.50 -17.72 -0.91
N GLY A 189 -25.47 -18.57 -1.22
CA GLY A 189 -26.62 -18.74 -0.35
C GLY A 189 -26.24 -19.42 0.97
N GLY A 190 -27.18 -19.41 1.92
CA GLY A 190 -27.09 -20.13 3.17
C GLY A 190 -27.64 -21.56 3.06
N GLY A 191 -27.14 -22.48 3.88
CA GLY A 191 -27.59 -23.86 3.87
C GLY A 191 -28.97 -24.05 4.49
N GLY A 192 -29.74 -25.02 4.03
CA GLY A 192 -31.04 -25.37 4.58
C GLY A 192 -30.97 -25.99 5.97
N GLY A 193 -32.01 -25.79 6.77
CA GLY A 193 -32.15 -26.34 8.11
C GLY A 193 -32.63 -27.80 8.09
N ASN A 194 -32.22 -28.59 9.09
CA ASN A 194 -32.63 -29.98 9.22
C ASN A 194 -33.94 -30.14 10.00
N SER A 195 -34.77 -31.10 9.59
CA SER A 195 -35.95 -31.51 10.37
C SER A 195 -35.56 -32.36 11.58
N ALA A 196 -36.38 -32.31 12.63
CA ALA A 196 -36.14 -33.01 13.90
C ALA A 196 -36.04 -34.55 13.79
N TYR A 197 -36.42 -35.14 12.66
CA TYR A 197 -36.38 -36.59 12.42
C TYR A 197 -35.07 -37.08 11.76
N SER A 198 -34.29 -36.16 11.17
CA SER A 198 -33.06 -36.47 10.43
C SER A 198 -31.81 -36.26 11.30
N ILE A 199 -31.63 -37.13 12.32
CA ILE A 199 -30.47 -37.08 13.23
C ILE A 199 -29.16 -37.52 12.52
N THR A 200 -29.25 -38.04 11.30
CA THR A 200 -28.12 -38.64 10.57
C THR A 200 -27.28 -37.67 9.74
N LYS A 201 -27.68 -36.40 9.58
CA LYS A 201 -26.86 -35.37 8.93
C LYS A 201 -26.43 -34.30 9.93
N ALA A 202 -25.15 -34.29 10.27
CA ALA A 202 -24.51 -33.09 10.82
C ALA A 202 -24.57 -32.00 9.73
N GLY A 203 -25.45 -31.02 9.88
CA GLY A 203 -25.60 -29.99 8.85
C GLY A 203 -26.75 -29.05 9.16
N GLY A 204 -26.56 -28.17 10.14
CA GLY A 204 -27.43 -27.02 10.34
C GLY A 204 -26.53 -25.85 10.71
N ALA A 205 -26.76 -24.70 10.05
CA ALA A 205 -25.90 -23.50 10.04
C ALA A 205 -24.64 -23.60 9.16
N LEU A 206 -24.78 -23.95 7.87
CA LEU A 206 -23.80 -23.51 6.89
C LEU A 206 -24.12 -22.07 6.51
N HIS A 207 -23.40 -21.13 7.12
CA HIS A 207 -23.46 -19.72 6.73
C HIS A 207 -22.84 -19.54 5.35
N GLY A 208 -23.49 -18.74 4.52
CA GLY A 208 -22.93 -18.32 3.25
C GLY A 208 -21.70 -17.43 3.44
N LYS A 209 -20.89 -17.32 2.39
CA LYS A 209 -19.67 -16.49 2.38
C LYS A 209 -19.63 -15.61 1.14
N GLY A 210 -19.02 -14.44 1.24
CA GLY A 210 -18.56 -13.69 0.08
C GLY A 210 -17.43 -14.45 -0.62
N THR A 211 -17.59 -14.73 -1.91
CA THR A 211 -16.58 -15.48 -2.71
C THR A 211 -15.67 -14.54 -3.49
N VAL A 212 -16.18 -13.37 -3.90
CA VAL A 212 -15.46 -12.40 -4.75
C VAL A 212 -15.78 -10.96 -4.34
N GLY A 213 -14.77 -10.09 -4.34
CA GLY A 213 -14.83 -8.68 -3.89
C GLY A 213 -13.60 -8.25 -3.08
N PRO A 214 -13.28 -6.94 -3.00
CA PRO A 214 -12.22 -6.42 -2.14
C PRO A 214 -12.60 -6.45 -0.65
N ILE A 215 -13.89 -6.36 -0.33
CA ILE A 215 -14.43 -6.61 1.00
C ILE A 215 -15.22 -7.92 0.94
N ARG A 216 -14.73 -8.94 1.64
CA ARG A 216 -15.40 -10.23 1.79
C ARG A 216 -15.72 -10.42 3.24
N LEU A 217 -17.00 -10.47 3.56
CA LEU A 217 -17.44 -10.81 4.89
C LEU A 217 -17.99 -12.24 4.84
N VAL A 218 -17.58 -13.06 5.81
CA VAL A 218 -18.39 -14.20 6.19
C VAL A 218 -19.60 -13.59 6.88
N GLY A 219 -20.80 -13.80 6.34
CA GLY A 219 -22.01 -13.25 6.93
C GLY A 219 -22.11 -13.69 8.39
N SER A 220 -22.04 -12.74 9.32
CA SER A 220 -22.40 -12.93 10.72
C SER A 220 -23.48 -11.89 11.06
N GLY A 221 -24.72 -12.36 11.25
CA GLY A 221 -25.92 -11.56 11.53
C GLY A 221 -26.67 -11.10 10.26
N GLY A 222 -28.01 -11.12 10.16
CA GLY A 222 -29.04 -11.14 11.21
C GLY A 222 -29.85 -12.44 11.34
N ASP A 223 -30.94 -12.34 12.11
CA ASP A 223 -31.78 -13.43 12.61
C ASP A 223 -32.57 -14.16 11.49
N GLY A 224 -31.86 -14.86 10.61
CA GLY A 224 -32.36 -16.02 9.88
C GLY A 224 -32.25 -17.32 10.69
N GLY A 225 -32.04 -17.20 12.01
CA GLY A 225 -32.40 -18.23 12.96
C GLY A 225 -31.54 -18.35 14.21
N GLY A 226 -32.20 -18.52 15.35
CA GLY A 226 -31.61 -18.62 16.67
C GLY A 226 -30.64 -19.79 16.81
N GLY A 227 -29.68 -19.62 17.73
CA GLY A 227 -28.54 -20.52 17.92
C GLY A 227 -28.88 -22.01 17.99
N ALA A 228 -28.03 -22.82 17.36
CA ALA A 228 -28.13 -24.27 17.33
C ALA A 228 -28.16 -24.86 18.76
N VAL A 229 -29.26 -25.55 19.11
CA VAL A 229 -29.31 -26.40 20.31
C VAL A 229 -29.03 -27.83 19.87
N ARG A 230 -27.88 -28.37 20.30
CA ARG A 230 -27.33 -29.66 19.86
C ARG A 230 -28.13 -30.89 20.32
N ASP A 231 -29.21 -30.75 21.08
CA ASP A 231 -29.97 -31.87 21.65
C ASP A 231 -31.45 -31.53 21.90
N SER A 232 -32.20 -31.17 20.87
CA SER A 232 -33.65 -31.08 21.03
C SER A 232 -34.38 -31.55 19.79
N PHE A 233 -35.52 -32.22 19.98
CA PHE A 233 -36.52 -32.57 18.97
C PHE A 233 -37.17 -31.33 18.31
N LYS A 234 -36.42 -30.23 18.18
CA LYS A 234 -36.81 -28.95 17.61
C LYS A 234 -36.16 -28.80 16.24
N ALA A 235 -36.90 -28.18 15.33
CA ALA A 235 -36.42 -27.80 14.00
C ALA A 235 -35.09 -27.03 14.10
N VAL A 236 -34.15 -27.32 13.19
CA VAL A 236 -32.91 -26.53 13.04
C VAL A 236 -33.14 -25.48 11.96
N GLU A 237 -32.70 -24.26 12.21
CA GLU A 237 -32.94 -23.12 11.31
C GLU A 237 -32.04 -23.15 10.07
N GLY A 238 -32.43 -22.39 9.05
CA GLY A 238 -31.62 -22.18 7.85
C GLY A 238 -30.40 -21.31 8.14
N GLY A 239 -29.40 -21.39 7.28
CA GLY A 239 -28.22 -20.53 7.31
C GLY A 239 -28.50 -19.21 6.59
N ASN A 240 -27.83 -18.15 7.02
CA ASN A 240 -27.84 -16.87 6.30
C ASN A 240 -27.03 -16.97 5.01
N GLY A 241 -27.40 -16.20 3.99
CA GLY A 241 -26.56 -15.97 2.82
C GLY A 241 -25.26 -15.22 3.16
N GLY A 242 -24.29 -15.30 2.26
CA GLY A 242 -23.02 -14.58 2.36
C GLY A 242 -23.16 -13.10 2.01
N TYR A 243 -22.06 -12.37 2.13
CA TYR A 243 -22.01 -10.95 1.78
C TYR A 243 -20.68 -10.58 1.10
N ALA A 244 -20.76 -9.79 0.04
CA ALA A 244 -19.61 -9.25 -0.67
C ALA A 244 -19.87 -7.80 -1.08
N ALA A 245 -18.88 -6.93 -0.93
CA ALA A 245 -18.99 -5.54 -1.34
C ALA A 245 -17.69 -4.99 -1.90
N GLY A 246 -17.78 -3.90 -2.65
CA GLY A 246 -16.61 -3.23 -3.19
C GLY A 246 -16.93 -1.91 -3.87
N VAL A 247 -15.89 -1.08 -4.02
CA VAL A 247 -15.95 0.13 -4.83
C VAL A 247 -15.33 -0.19 -6.20
N PHE A 248 -16.04 0.15 -7.26
CA PHE A 248 -15.66 -0.05 -8.65
C PHE A 248 -15.61 1.31 -9.35
N GLN A 249 -14.68 1.46 -10.30
CA GLN A 249 -14.61 2.68 -11.12
C GLN A 249 -15.36 2.43 -12.43
N VAL A 250 -16.18 3.40 -12.84
CA VAL A 250 -16.88 3.42 -14.12
C VAL A 250 -16.33 4.56 -14.94
N ASP A 251 -15.80 4.25 -16.12
CA ASP A 251 -15.23 5.25 -17.03
C ASP A 251 -16.31 5.79 -17.98
N ALA A 252 -16.31 7.11 -18.21
CA ALA A 252 -17.28 7.78 -19.08
C ALA A 252 -17.23 7.25 -20.54
N SER A 253 -16.06 6.82 -21.00
CA SER A 253 -15.86 6.26 -22.34
C SER A 253 -16.27 4.79 -22.47
N THR A 254 -16.53 4.10 -21.37
CA THR A 254 -16.73 2.65 -21.38
C THR A 254 -17.80 2.26 -20.37
N PRO A 255 -19.09 2.37 -20.76
CA PRO A 255 -20.19 1.87 -19.95
C PRO A 255 -19.98 0.40 -19.59
N ILE A 256 -20.30 0.06 -18.34
CA ILE A 256 -20.20 -1.32 -17.87
C ILE A 256 -21.56 -1.98 -18.03
N THR A 257 -21.58 -3.14 -18.68
CA THR A 257 -22.75 -4.02 -18.71
C THR A 257 -22.43 -5.27 -17.91
N ALA A 258 -23.23 -5.53 -16.88
CA ALA A 258 -23.12 -6.69 -16.03
C ALA A 258 -24.38 -7.56 -16.09
N GLU A 259 -24.20 -8.86 -15.95
CA GLU A 259 -25.28 -9.77 -15.58
C GLU A 259 -25.37 -9.81 -14.06
N ALA A 260 -26.58 -9.65 -13.55
CA ALA A 260 -26.92 -9.70 -12.14
C ALA A 260 -27.84 -10.90 -11.91
N ILE A 261 -27.43 -11.83 -11.07
CA ILE A 261 -28.24 -12.99 -10.68
C ILE A 261 -28.58 -12.79 -9.21
N VAL A 262 -29.88 -12.73 -8.89
CA VAL A 262 -30.38 -12.67 -7.52
C VAL A 262 -30.90 -14.04 -7.11
N GLY A 263 -30.26 -14.64 -6.10
CA GLY A 263 -30.62 -15.95 -5.61
C GLY A 263 -31.97 -15.97 -4.91
N THR A 264 -32.76 -17.03 -5.14
CA THR A 264 -34.01 -17.28 -4.42
C THR A 264 -33.73 -17.83 -3.03
N GLY A 265 -34.54 -17.40 -2.05
CA GLY A 265 -34.57 -17.97 -0.70
C GLY A 265 -34.89 -19.47 -0.73
N GLY A 266 -34.19 -20.24 0.11
CA GLY A 266 -34.45 -21.67 0.23
C GLY A 266 -35.83 -21.93 0.82
N ALA A 267 -36.60 -22.84 0.22
CA ALA A 267 -37.90 -23.23 0.76
C ALA A 267 -37.75 -23.89 2.13
N GLY A 268 -38.62 -23.53 3.07
CA GLY A 268 -38.73 -24.17 4.36
C GLY A 268 -39.20 -25.63 4.23
N ALA A 269 -38.86 -26.43 5.23
CA ALA A 269 -39.33 -27.81 5.30
C ALA A 269 -40.86 -27.89 5.27
N SER A 270 -41.38 -28.75 4.39
CA SER A 270 -42.81 -28.99 4.18
C SER A 270 -43.17 -30.49 4.15
N GLY A 271 -44.43 -30.81 4.42
CA GLY A 271 -45.03 -32.12 4.10
C GLY A 271 -45.05 -33.16 5.23
N GLY A 272 -46.21 -33.83 5.32
CA GLY A 272 -46.59 -34.91 6.24
C GLY A 272 -47.99 -34.65 6.81
N SER A 273 -48.92 -35.63 6.77
CA SER A 273 -50.25 -35.54 7.43
C SER A 273 -50.16 -35.31 8.94
N GLU A 274 -48.96 -35.51 9.50
CA GLU A 274 -48.58 -35.32 10.89
C GLU A 274 -47.50 -34.24 11.08
N CYS A 275 -47.30 -33.29 10.15
CA CYS A 275 -46.44 -32.11 10.36
C CYS A 275 -47.32 -30.99 10.96
N PRO A 276 -47.68 -31.02 12.26
CA PRO A 276 -48.97 -30.50 12.68
C PRO A 276 -48.91 -29.05 13.16
N LEU A 277 -47.74 -28.43 13.37
CA LEU A 277 -47.70 -27.17 14.13
C LEU A 277 -46.66 -26.12 13.71
N THR A 278 -45.59 -26.44 12.97
CA THR A 278 -44.65 -25.40 12.50
C THR A 278 -43.89 -25.86 11.26
N PRO A 279 -44.35 -25.48 10.04
CA PRO A 279 -43.54 -25.58 8.83
C PRO A 279 -42.23 -24.82 8.99
N GLY A 280 -41.19 -25.25 8.28
CA GLY A 280 -39.98 -24.44 8.17
C GLY A 280 -40.31 -23.10 7.52
N ARG A 281 -39.65 -22.02 7.95
CA ARG A 281 -39.78 -20.72 7.28
C ARG A 281 -38.95 -20.71 6.01
N ASP A 282 -39.46 -20.10 4.95
CA ASP A 282 -38.67 -19.83 3.76
C ASP A 282 -37.54 -18.84 4.10
N GLY A 283 -36.39 -19.02 3.45
CA GLY A 283 -35.27 -18.08 3.51
C GLY A 283 -35.61 -16.79 2.78
N SER A 284 -34.92 -15.70 3.13
CA SER A 284 -35.02 -14.46 2.35
C SER A 284 -34.29 -14.58 1.03
N ASP A 285 -34.79 -13.89 0.02
CA ASP A 285 -34.08 -13.74 -1.26
C ASP A 285 -32.75 -12.98 -1.08
N GLY A 286 -31.88 -13.12 -2.08
CA GLY A 286 -30.65 -12.35 -2.17
C GLY A 286 -30.91 -10.88 -2.54
N PHE A 287 -29.84 -10.09 -2.61
CA PHE A 287 -29.94 -8.71 -3.07
C PHE A 287 -28.66 -8.21 -3.73
N ILE A 288 -28.81 -7.19 -4.58
CA ILE A 288 -27.71 -6.37 -5.09
C ILE A 288 -28.08 -4.90 -4.90
N ILE A 289 -27.21 -4.12 -4.24
CA ILE A 289 -27.43 -2.69 -3.99
C ILE A 289 -26.29 -1.90 -4.65
N PHE A 290 -26.65 -0.84 -5.36
CA PHE A 290 -25.74 0.08 -6.02
C PHE A 290 -25.84 1.44 -5.35
N HIS A 291 -24.71 1.96 -4.90
CA HIS A 291 -24.52 3.30 -4.38
C HIS A 291 -23.65 4.07 -5.36
N TYR A 292 -24.16 5.17 -5.90
CA TYR A 292 -23.51 5.89 -6.99
C TYR A 292 -23.79 7.38 -6.88
N PRO A 293 -22.91 8.23 -7.44
CA PRO A 293 -23.10 9.66 -7.41
C PRO A 293 -24.21 10.14 -8.36
N GLU A 294 -24.70 11.34 -8.09
CA GLU A 294 -25.53 12.09 -9.04
C GLU A 294 -24.72 12.38 -10.32
N GLY A 295 -25.36 12.22 -11.48
CA GLY A 295 -24.67 12.28 -12.78
C GLY A 295 -24.25 10.93 -13.35
N MET A 296 -24.49 9.82 -12.65
CA MET A 296 -24.47 8.48 -13.24
C MET A 296 -25.87 7.94 -13.52
N ASP A 297 -25.97 7.17 -14.60
CA ASP A 297 -27.14 6.41 -15.00
C ASP A 297 -26.92 4.92 -14.77
N ILE A 298 -27.89 4.32 -14.09
CA ILE A 298 -28.00 2.88 -13.92
C ILE A 298 -29.31 2.43 -14.55
N THR A 299 -29.22 1.44 -15.43
CA THR A 299 -30.38 0.81 -16.07
C THR A 299 -30.41 -0.66 -15.67
N ILE A 300 -31.55 -1.11 -15.17
CA ILE A 300 -31.77 -2.49 -14.73
C ILE A 300 -32.92 -3.06 -15.56
N THR A 301 -32.65 -4.13 -16.29
CA THR A 301 -33.65 -4.80 -17.12
C THR A 301 -33.69 -6.28 -16.74
N GLU A 302 -34.85 -6.75 -16.29
CA GLU A 302 -35.09 -8.18 -16.09
C GLU A 302 -34.98 -8.90 -17.44
N THR A 303 -34.30 -10.04 -17.44
CA THR A 303 -34.03 -10.82 -18.65
C THR A 303 -34.74 -12.16 -18.64
N PHE A 304 -34.86 -12.82 -17.48
CA PHE A 304 -35.48 -14.15 -17.31
C PHE A 304 -35.87 -14.40 -15.86
#